data_AF-A0A521VNQ1-F1
#
_entry.id   AF-A0A521VNQ1-F1
#
_cell.length_a   1.000
_cell.length_b   1.000
_cell.length_c   1.000
_cell.angle_alpha   90.00
_cell.angle_beta   90.00
_cell.angle_gamma   90.00
#
_symmetry.space_group_name_H-M   'P 1'
#
loop_
_entity.id
_entity.type
_entity.pdbx_description
1 polymer ?
#
loop_
_entity_poly.entity_id
_entity_poly.type
_entity_poly.pdbx_seq_one_letter_code
_entity_poly.pdbx_strand_id
1 'polypeptide(L)' 'LDPEKGVNYPRCTAGKRNCPPDDCGGPWGYIDFLKAIQNPKHPEHEDMLDWVGGEFDAEEFDLEGVNERLR' A
#
# COMPACT_ATOMS: atom_id res chain seq x y z
N LEU A 1 11.06 -30.61 -0.57
CA LEU A 1 11.43 -29.64 0.48
C LEU A 1 10.37 -29.77 1.54
N ASP A 2 10.75 -30.21 2.74
CA ASP A 2 9.81 -30.28 3.86
C ASP A 2 9.66 -28.89 4.49
N PRO A 3 8.46 -28.52 4.96
CA PRO A 3 8.26 -27.24 5.64
C PRO A 3 9.12 -27.13 6.90
N GLU A 4 9.65 -25.94 7.17
CA GLU A 4 10.40 -25.68 8.39
C GLU A 4 9.52 -25.91 9.62
N LYS A 5 9.99 -26.75 10.55
CA LYS A 5 9.24 -27.07 11.76
C LYS A 5 9.02 -25.82 12.61
N GLY A 6 7.77 -25.52 12.95
CA GLY A 6 7.40 -24.36 13.76
C GLY A 6 7.16 -23.08 12.97
N VAL A 7 7.21 -23.12 11.64
CA VAL A 7 6.86 -21.99 10.78
C VAL A 7 5.42 -22.15 10.28
N ASN A 8 4.62 -21.11 10.46
CA ASN A 8 3.30 -21.00 9.84
C ASN A 8 3.47 -20.44 8.43
N TYR A 9 2.90 -21.13 7.45
CA TYR A 9 2.92 -20.74 6.05
C TYR A 9 1.52 -20.38 5.57
N PRO A 10 1.37 -19.42 4.63
CA PRO A 10 2.45 -18.63 4.00
C PRO A 10 3.11 -17.62 4.95
N ARG A 11 4.38 -17.28 4.69
CA ARG A 11 5.14 -16.26 5.43
C ARG A 11 5.70 -15.24 4.45
N CYS A 12 5.37 -13.97 4.65
CA CYS A 12 6.01 -12.86 3.94
C CYS A 12 7.44 -12.70 4.46
N THR A 13 8.42 -12.71 3.56
CA THR A 13 9.86 -12.60 3.92
C THR A 13 10.41 -11.20 3.71
N ALA A 14 9.80 -10.41 2.84
CA ALA A 14 10.13 -9.03 2.55
C ALA A 14 9.00 -8.39 1.72
N GLY A 15 8.99 -7.06 1.69
CA GLY A 15 8.16 -6.27 0.78
C GLY A 15 8.62 -4.82 0.78
N LYS A 16 8.03 -4.01 -0.10
CA LYS A 16 8.33 -2.59 -0.21
C LYS A 16 7.15 -1.88 -0.84
N ARG A 17 6.92 -0.64 -0.39
CA ARG A 17 5.89 0.27 -0.86
C ARG A 17 4.49 -0.22 -0.50
N ASN A 18 3.59 0.75 -0.38
CA ASN A 18 2.21 0.46 -0.09
C ASN A 18 1.52 -0.02 -1.37
N CYS A 19 0.49 -0.85 -1.21
CA CYS A 19 -0.31 -1.25 -2.36
C CYS A 19 -1.08 -0.04 -2.90
N PRO A 20 -1.32 0.04 -4.22
CA PRO A 20 -2.23 1.03 -4.77
C PRO A 20 -3.59 0.94 -4.06
N PRO A 21 -4.26 2.07 -3.80
CA PRO A 21 -5.62 2.05 -3.26
C PRO A 21 -6.56 1.25 -4.16
N ASP A 22 -7.54 0.60 -3.55
CA ASP A 22 -8.59 -0.09 -4.29
C ASP A 22 -9.31 0.90 -5.23
N ASP A 23 -9.73 0.42 -6.39
CA ASP A 23 -10.44 1.20 -7.41
C ASP A 23 -9.73 2.48 -7.89
N CYS A 24 -8.41 2.61 -7.70
CA CYS A 24 -7.63 3.76 -8.17
C CYS A 24 -7.50 3.90 -9.71
N GLY A 25 -8.22 3.12 -10.52
CA GLY A 25 -8.15 3.21 -11.99
C GLY A 25 -6.93 2.52 -12.61
N GLY A 26 -6.34 1.55 -11.92
CA GLY A 26 -5.20 0.78 -12.40
C GLY A 26 -3.87 1.56 -12.38
N PRO A 27 -2.84 1.11 -13.12
CA PRO A 27 -1.49 1.69 -13.02
C PRO A 27 -1.43 3.19 -13.34
N TRP A 28 -2.19 3.65 -14.33
CA TRP A 28 -2.22 5.05 -14.73
C TRP A 28 -2.93 5.92 -13.69
N GLY A 29 -4.08 5.47 -13.20
CA GLY A 29 -4.80 6.20 -12.15
C GLY A 29 -4.01 6.24 -10.84
N TYR A 30 -3.26 5.19 -10.48
CA TYR A 30 -2.35 5.24 -9.34
C TYR A 30 -1.24 6.28 -9.53
N ILE A 31 -0.66 6.39 -10.73
CA ILE A 31 0.37 7.41 -11.01
C ILE A 31 -0.22 8.83 -10.86
N ASP A 32 -1.42 9.06 -11.36
CA ASP A 32 -2.07 10.37 -11.28
C ASP A 32 -2.48 10.71 -9.83
N PHE A 33 -3.00 9.73 -9.09
CA PHE A 33 -3.22 9.84 -7.64
C PHE A 33 -1.94 10.25 -6.90
N LEU A 34 -0.81 9.57 -7.14
CA LEU A 34 0.46 9.91 -6.50
C LEU A 34 0.91 11.34 -6.82
N LYS A 35 0.72 11.81 -8.06
CA LYS A 35 1.05 13.20 -8.43
C LYS A 35 0.18 14.20 -7.67
N ALA A 36 -1.10 13.91 -7.49
CA ALA A 36 -2.03 14.78 -6.78
C ALA A 36 -1.68 14.88 -5.29
N ILE A 37 -1.49 13.74 -4.61
CA ILE A 37 -1.21 13.74 -3.16
C ILE A 37 0.21 14.24 -2.81
N GLN A 38 1.18 14.15 -3.72
CA GLN A 38 2.54 14.65 -3.47
C GLN A 38 2.68 16.16 -3.67
N ASN A 39 1.68 16.82 -4.28
CA ASN A 39 1.72 18.25 -4.57
C ASN A 39 0.55 18.96 -3.87
N PRO A 40 0.79 19.65 -2.73
CA PRO A 40 -0.23 20.41 -2.01
C PRO A 40 -0.90 21.54 -2.80
N LYS A 41 -0.36 21.92 -3.97
CA LYS A 41 -0.96 22.91 -4.88
C LYS A 41 -1.72 22.28 -6.03
N HIS A 42 -1.77 20.94 -6.11
CA HIS A 42 -2.56 20.26 -7.12
C HIS A 42 -4.05 20.55 -6.86
N PRO A 43 -4.85 20.89 -7.88
CA PRO A 43 -6.27 21.20 -7.69
C PRO A 43 -7.06 20.08 -7.02
N GLU A 44 -6.64 18.82 -7.22
CA GLU A 44 -7.28 17.62 -6.65
C GLU A 44 -6.55 17.08 -5.41
N HIS A 45 -5.61 17.83 -4.81
CA HIS A 45 -4.80 17.33 -3.68
C HIS A 45 -5.68 16.89 -2.49
N GLU A 46 -6.52 17.81 -2.00
CA GLU A 46 -7.42 17.56 -0.86
C GLU A 46 -8.45 16.49 -1.20
N ASP A 47 -9.08 16.58 -2.38
CA ASP A 47 -10.08 15.60 -2.82
C ASP A 47 -9.52 14.17 -2.89
N MET A 48 -8.27 14.01 -3.34
CA MET A 48 -7.61 12.70 -3.42
C MET A 48 -7.18 12.18 -2.05
N LEU A 49 -6.76 13.05 -1.13
CA LEU A 49 -6.48 12.66 0.26
C LEU A 49 -7.76 12.24 0.97
N ASP A 50 -8.84 13.00 0.84
CA ASP A 50 -10.13 12.64 1.43
C ASP A 50 -10.65 11.31 0.87
N TRP A 51 -10.51 11.09 -0.44
CA TRP A 51 -10.91 9.83 -1.08
C TRP A 51 -10.16 8.61 -0.53
N VAL A 52 -8.86 8.73 -0.27
CA VAL A 52 -8.04 7.62 0.25
C VAL A 52 -8.16 7.43 1.77
N GLY A 53 -8.93 8.28 2.46
CA GLY A 53 -9.15 8.18 3.91
C GLY A 53 -8.34 9.16 4.76
N GLY A 54 -7.78 10.19 4.14
CA GLY A 54 -7.13 11.34 4.76
C GLY A 54 -5.61 11.35 4.62
N GLU A 55 -4.96 10.19 4.68
CA GLU A 55 -3.50 10.07 4.57
C GLU A 55 -3.09 8.86 3.76
N PHE A 56 -1.97 8.98 3.03
CA PHE A 56 -1.41 7.88 2.26
C PHE A 56 0.11 8.04 2.12
N ASP A 57 0.87 7.08 2.63
CA ASP A 57 2.30 6.95 2.36
C ASP A 57 2.53 5.82 1.35
N ALA A 58 3.05 6.17 0.18
CA ALA A 58 3.36 5.23 -0.89
C ALA A 58 4.57 4.33 -0.58
N GLU A 59 5.44 4.71 0.35
CA GLU A 59 6.64 3.96 0.72
C GLU A 59 6.43 3.04 1.94
N GLU A 60 5.32 3.20 2.67
CA GLU A 60 4.98 2.39 3.83
C GLU A 60 4.82 0.91 3.46
N PHE A 61 5.43 0.03 4.27
CA PHE A 61 5.21 -1.41 4.21
C PHE A 61 5.53 -2.04 5.57
N ASP A 62 4.53 -2.67 6.19
CA ASP A 62 4.67 -3.37 7.47
C ASP A 62 4.76 -4.89 7.28
N LEU A 63 5.98 -5.42 7.43
CA LEU A 63 6.25 -6.86 7.32
C LEU A 63 5.61 -7.66 8.47
N GLU A 64 5.56 -7.08 9.68
CA GLU A 64 5.01 -7.77 10.85
C GLU A 64 3.49 -7.86 10.73
N GLY A 65 2.82 -6.73 10.48
CA GLY A 65 1.37 -6.68 10.27
C GLY A 65 0.88 -7.55 9.10
N VAL A 66 1.63 -7.63 8.00
CA VAL A 66 1.33 -8.58 6.92
C VAL A 66 1.39 -10.03 7.43
N ASN A 67 2.46 -10.40 8.14
CA ASN A 67 2.60 -11.76 8.66
C ASN A 67 1.57 -12.09 9.76
N GLU A 68 1.08 -11.11 10.51
CA GLU A 68 -0.03 -11.30 11.44
C GLU A 68 -1.34 -11.63 10.71
N ARG A 69 -1.62 -10.95 9.59
CA ARG A 69 -2.81 -11.20 8.74
C ARG A 69 -2.76 -12.52 7.97
N LEU A 70 -1.57 -13.12 7.83
CA LEU A 70 -1.38 -14.43 7.17
C LEU A 70 -1.53 -15.64 8.12
N ARG A 71 -1.67 -15.41 9.43
CA ARG A 71 -1.92 -16.47 10.43
C ARG A 71 -3.37 -16.92 10.42
#